data_AF-A0A381SYY4-F1
#
_entry.id   AF-A0A381SYY4-F1
#
_cell.length_a   1.000
_cell.length_b   1.000
_cell.length_c   1.000
_cell.angle_alpha   90.00
_cell.angle_beta   90.00
_cell.angle_gamma   90.00
#
_symmetry.space_group_name_H-M   'P 1'
#
loop_
_entity.id
_entity.type
_entity.pdbx_description
1 polymer ?
#
loop_
_entity_poly.entity_id
_entity_poly.type
_entity_poly.pdbx_seq_one_letter_code
_entity_poly.pdbx_strand_id
1 'polypeptide(L)'
;MDWVVTREPPAPDELRAWLKIPDGGPVASERLLGVGLLHLEEAVARPGRDREAAYQLLAADALITYACEAASEAGDVRGALREALVRASVGGSLS
;
A
#
# COMPACT_ATOMS: atom_id res chain seq x y z
N MET A 1 -19.09 -12.56 8.35
CA MET A 1 -19.10 -11.44 7.37
C MET A 1 -19.30 -10.10 8.08
N ASP A 2 -19.90 -10.08 9.26
CA ASP A 2 -20.23 -8.86 10.01
C ASP A 2 -19.05 -7.89 10.23
N TRP A 3 -17.85 -8.41 10.51
CA TRP A 3 -16.65 -7.58 10.74
C TRP A 3 -16.24 -6.68 9.56
N VAL A 4 -16.52 -7.11 8.31
CA VAL A 4 -16.22 -6.32 7.10
C VAL A 4 -17.18 -5.14 6.98
N VAL A 5 -18.44 -5.36 7.35
CA VAL A 5 -19.50 -4.34 7.29
C VAL A 5 -19.35 -3.36 8.45
N THR A 6 -19.07 -3.85 9.66
CA THR A 6 -18.89 -3.01 10.85
C THR A 6 -17.56 -2.28 10.86
N ARG A 7 -16.58 -2.72 10.07
CA ARG A 7 -15.19 -2.18 10.07
C ARG A 7 -14.61 -2.19 11.47
N GLU A 8 -14.88 -3.25 12.22
CA GLU A 8 -14.42 -3.42 13.60
C GLU A 8 -13.32 -4.49 13.69
N PRO A 9 -12.18 -4.17 14.31
CA PRO A 9 -11.84 -2.86 14.90
C PRO A 9 -11.56 -1.78 13.83
N PRO A 10 -11.74 -0.49 14.17
CA PRO A 10 -11.36 0.60 13.26
C PRO A 10 -9.86 0.55 12.96
N ALA A 11 -9.47 1.19 11.85
CA ALA A 11 -8.05 1.38 11.56
C ALA A 11 -7.36 2.09 12.75
N PRO A 12 -6.15 1.67 13.16
CA PRO A 12 -5.45 2.32 14.25
C PRO A 12 -5.21 3.80 13.95
N ASP A 13 -5.43 4.68 14.93
CA ASP A 13 -5.24 6.13 14.76
C ASP A 13 -3.81 6.47 14.31
N GLU A 14 -2.82 5.66 14.73
CA GLU A 14 -1.42 5.85 14.35
C GLU A 14 -1.18 5.61 12.85
N LEU A 15 -2.01 4.81 12.16
CA LEU A 15 -1.84 4.46 10.75
C LEU A 15 -1.74 5.70 9.85
N ARG A 16 -2.46 6.77 10.20
CA ARG A 16 -2.42 8.02 9.44
C ARG A 16 -1.01 8.63 9.37
N ALA A 17 -0.19 8.47 10.42
CA ALA A 17 1.19 8.95 10.44
C ALA A 17 2.11 8.10 9.53
N TRP A 18 1.71 6.87 9.22
CA TRP A 18 2.44 5.96 8.34
C TRP A 18 2.09 6.15 6.87
N LEU A 19 0.90 6.68 6.55
CA LEU A 19 0.51 7.04 5.19
C LEU A 19 1.23 8.32 4.73
N LYS A 20 2.54 8.20 4.44
CA LYS A 20 3.42 9.30 3.99
C LYS A 20 3.20 9.65 2.51
N ILE A 21 1.96 9.97 2.14
CA ILE A 21 1.64 10.46 0.80
C ILE A 21 1.99 11.95 0.75
N PRO A 22 2.89 12.41 -0.14
CA PRO A 22 3.22 13.84 -0.23
C PRO A 22 1.98 14.65 -0.63
N ASP A 23 1.74 15.76 0.07
CA ASP A 23 0.67 16.69 -0.27
C ASP A 23 0.88 17.30 -1.66
N GLY A 24 -0.19 17.34 -2.46
CA GLY A 24 -0.27 18.11 -3.71
C GLY A 24 -0.12 17.29 -5.01
N GLY A 25 -1.11 17.44 -5.89
CA GLY A 25 -1.16 16.89 -7.25
C GLY A 25 -2.02 15.62 -7.38
N PRO A 26 -2.31 15.17 -8.62
CA PRO A 26 -2.98 13.90 -8.85
C PRO A 26 -2.13 12.78 -8.27
N VAL A 27 -2.75 11.92 -7.47
CA VAL A 27 -2.06 10.79 -6.86
C VAL A 27 -1.90 9.70 -7.92
N ALA A 28 -0.76 9.69 -8.60
CA ALA A 28 -0.45 8.68 -9.61
C ALA A 28 -0.29 7.29 -8.97
N SER A 29 -0.89 6.27 -9.59
CA SER A 29 -0.81 4.87 -9.18
C SER A 29 0.64 4.43 -8.89
N GLU A 30 1.58 4.81 -9.75
CA GLU A 30 3.01 4.49 -9.61
C GLU A 30 3.64 5.07 -8.34
N ARG A 31 3.23 6.27 -7.92
CA ARG A 31 3.74 6.91 -6.71
C ARG A 31 3.24 6.17 -5.47
N LEU A 32 1.95 5.86 -5.42
CA LEU A 32 1.36 5.09 -4.33
C LEU A 32 2.01 3.73 -4.19
N LEU A 33 2.19 3.05 -5.32
CA LEU A 33 2.87 1.77 -5.39
C LEU A 33 4.30 1.89 -4.86
N GLY A 34 5.07 2.88 -5.31
CA GLY A 34 6.44 3.09 -4.83
C GLY A 34 6.55 3.27 -3.32
N VAL A 35 5.68 4.10 -2.73
CA VAL A 35 5.66 4.31 -1.27
C VAL A 35 5.22 3.03 -0.55
N GLY A 36 4.21 2.32 -1.08
CA GLY A 36 3.74 1.06 -0.52
C GLY A 36 4.83 -0.03 -0.50
N LEU A 37 5.64 -0.14 -1.54
CA LEU A 37 6.76 -1.08 -1.60
C LEU A 37 7.84 -0.78 -0.57
N LEU A 38 8.17 0.50 -0.35
CA LEU A 38 9.13 0.90 0.70
C LEU A 38 8.66 0.47 2.09
N HIS A 39 7.37 0.66 2.39
CA HIS A 39 6.79 0.18 3.66
C HIS A 39 6.82 -1.34 3.77
N LEU A 40 6.56 -2.06 2.68
CA LEU A 40 6.62 -3.52 2.65
C LEU A 40 8.04 -4.05 2.91
N GLU A 41 9.06 -3.42 2.32
CA GLU A 41 10.47 -3.76 2.54
C GLU A 41 10.89 -3.55 3.99
N GLU A 42 10.56 -2.40 4.59
CA GLU A 42 10.85 -2.11 6.00
C GLU A 42 10.17 -3.11 6.94
N ALA A 43 8.93 -3.52 6.63
CA ALA A 43 8.25 -4.55 7.40
C ALA A 43 8.94 -5.92 7.30
N VAL A 44 9.31 -6.33 6.09
CA VAL A 44 9.97 -7.63 5.84
C VAL A 44 11.35 -7.69 6.51
N ALA A 45 12.05 -6.57 6.61
CA ALA A 45 13.33 -6.47 7.29
C ALA A 45 13.24 -6.65 8.82
N ARG A 46 12.04 -6.60 9.41
CA ARG A 46 11.80 -6.66 10.87
C ARG A 46 10.80 -7.77 11.24
N PRO A 47 11.13 -9.05 11.04
CA PRO A 47 10.20 -10.14 11.33
C PRO A 47 9.90 -10.29 12.83
N GLY A 48 8.66 -10.63 13.18
CA GLY A 48 8.25 -10.95 14.55
C GLY A 48 7.10 -10.08 15.07
N ARG A 49 6.94 -10.03 16.40
CA ARG A 49 5.91 -9.21 17.08
C ARG A 49 6.36 -7.75 17.23
N ASP A 50 6.84 -7.17 16.13
CA ASP A 50 7.22 -5.77 16.07
C ASP A 50 6.01 -4.92 15.66
N ARG A 51 5.60 -4.00 16.54
CA ARG A 51 4.41 -3.16 16.31
C ARG A 51 4.63 -2.16 15.17
N GLU A 52 5.86 -1.68 15.02
CA GLU A 52 6.24 -0.79 13.93
C GLU A 52 6.15 -1.52 12.59
N ALA A 53 6.69 -2.74 12.52
CA ALA A 53 6.57 -3.59 11.33
C ALA A 53 5.11 -3.90 10.97
N ALA A 54 4.24 -4.07 11.97
CA ALA A 54 2.80 -4.23 11.73
C ALA A 54 2.16 -2.96 11.12
N TYR A 55 2.54 -1.77 11.58
CA TYR A 55 2.07 -0.52 10.96
C TYR A 55 2.64 -0.31 9.55
N GLN A 56 3.89 -0.70 9.32
CA GLN A 56 4.51 -0.72 7.98
C GLN A 56 3.72 -1.62 7.03
N LEU A 57 3.32 -2.82 7.46
CA LEU A 57 2.47 -3.72 6.66
C LEU A 57 1.10 -3.11 6.35
N LEU A 58 0.45 -2.50 7.35
CA LEU A 58 -0.85 -1.84 7.14
C LEU A 58 -0.75 -0.66 6.17
N ALA A 59 0.33 0.12 6.25
CA ALA A 59 0.58 1.22 5.31
C ALA A 59 0.83 0.69 3.89
N ALA A 60 1.63 -0.36 3.75
CA ALA A 60 1.89 -1.01 2.46
C ALA A 60 0.58 -1.53 1.82
N ASP A 61 -0.25 -2.25 2.59
CA ASP A 61 -1.54 -2.78 2.13
C ASP A 61 -2.48 -1.68 1.63
N ALA A 62 -2.64 -0.61 2.41
CA ALA A 62 -3.48 0.52 2.03
C ALA A 62 -2.96 1.23 0.77
N LEU A 63 -1.66 1.49 0.69
CA LEU A 63 -1.04 2.20 -0.43
C LEU A 63 -1.09 1.40 -1.73
N ILE A 64 -0.85 0.09 -1.68
CA ILE A 64 -0.96 -0.79 -2.85
C ILE A 64 -2.43 -0.90 -3.30
N THR A 65 -3.37 -0.94 -2.35
CA THR A 65 -4.81 -0.91 -2.66
C THR A 65 -5.19 0.39 -3.38
N TYR A 66 -4.76 1.54 -2.87
CA TYR A 66 -5.00 2.82 -3.55
C TYR A 66 -4.28 2.94 -4.90
N ALA A 67 -3.11 2.31 -5.05
CA ALA A 67 -2.43 2.24 -6.35
C ALA A 67 -3.28 1.48 -7.38
N CYS A 68 -3.92 0.38 -6.96
CA CYS A 68 -4.86 -0.37 -7.79
C CYS A 68 -6.12 0.44 -8.12
N GLU A 69 -6.67 1.19 -7.15
CA GLU A 69 -7.80 2.09 -7.38
C GLU A 69 -7.46 3.15 -8.44
N ALA A 70 -6.31 3.83 -8.29
CA ALA A 70 -5.84 4.81 -9.27
C ALA A 70 -5.57 4.18 -10.65
N ALA A 71 -5.05 2.94 -10.70
CA ALA A 71 -4.86 2.20 -11.94
C ALA A 71 -6.18 1.81 -12.62
N SER A 72 -7.26 1.67 -11.86
CA SER A 72 -8.58 1.32 -12.39
C SER A 72 -9.24 2.43 -13.20
N GLU A 73 -8.71 3.65 -13.11
CA GLU A 73 -9.14 4.81 -13.90
C GLU A 73 -8.38 4.91 -15.24
N ALA A 74 -7.42 4.03 -15.50
CA ALA A 74 -6.64 4.02 -16.73
C ALA A 74 -7.43 3.51 -17.95
N GLY A 75 -7.03 3.94 -19.15
CA GLY A 75 -7.61 3.44 -20.40
C GLY A 75 -7.43 1.93 -20.63
N ASP A 76 -6.30 1.36 -20.17
CA ASP A 76 -6.07 -0.10 -20.07
C ASP A 76 -5.95 -0.52 -18.60
N VAL A 77 -7.11 -0.72 -17.97
CA VAL A 77 -7.20 -1.14 -16.56
C VAL A 77 -6.48 -2.46 -16.29
N ARG A 78 -6.61 -3.45 -17.19
CA ARG A 78 -6.01 -4.78 -16.98
C ARG A 78 -4.50 -4.71 -17.05
N GLY A 79 -3.94 -3.96 -18.00
CA GLY A 79 -2.51 -3.70 -18.10
C GLY A 79 -1.96 -3.03 -16.85
N ALA A 80 -2.60 -1.93 -16.44
CA ALA A 80 -2.16 -1.14 -15.28
C ALA A 80 -2.21 -1.93 -13.96
N LEU A 81 -3.29 -2.68 -13.69
CA LEU A 81 -3.40 -3.53 -12.51
C LEU A 81 -2.35 -4.66 -12.53
N ARG A 82 -2.13 -5.28 -13.69
CA ARG A 82 -1.11 -6.34 -13.82
C ARG A 82 0.27 -5.80 -13.48
N GLU A 83 0.63 -4.62 -13.99
CA GLU A 83 1.92 -4.01 -13.71
C GLU A 83 2.09 -3.74 -12.20
N ALA A 84 1.08 -3.14 -11.56
CA ALA A 84 1.13 -2.82 -10.14
C ALA A 84 1.32 -4.08 -9.27
N LEU A 85 0.55 -5.13 -9.55
CA LEU A 85 0.61 -6.39 -8.81
C LEU A 85 1.91 -7.16 -9.07
N VAL A 86 2.43 -7.14 -10.30
CA VAL A 86 3.73 -7.75 -10.60
C VAL A 86 4.82 -7.07 -9.79
N ARG A 87 4.88 -5.73 -9.77
CA ARG A 87 5.84 -4.97 -8.97
C ARG A 87 5.70 -5.25 -7.46
N ALA A 88 4.48 -5.36 -6.95
CA ALA A 88 4.24 -5.78 -5.57
C ALA A 88 4.71 -7.19 -5.26
N SER A 89 4.62 -8.12 -6.22
CA SER A 89 5.04 -9.50 -6.03
C SER A 89 6.56 -9.72 -6.03
N VAL A 90 7.33 -8.88 -6.74
CA VAL A 90 8.80 -8.99 -6.78
C VAL A 90 9.49 -8.22 -5.65
N GLY A 91 8.84 -7.21 -5.07
CA GLY A 91 9.48 -6.27 -4.15
C GLY A 91 10.43 -5.30 -4.89
N GLY A 92 10.85 -4.21 -4.24
CA GLY A 92 11.81 -3.27 -4.81
C GLY A 92 13.21 -3.86 -4.83
N SER A 93 13.60 -4.31 -6.01
CA SER A 93 14.98 -4.20 -6.45
C SER A 93 14.96 -3.65 -7.87
N LEU A 94 14.96 -2.32 -7.94
CA LEU A 94 15.56 -1.62 -9.07
C LEU A 94 16.84 -0.99 -8.53
N SER A 95 17.95 -1.71 -8.71
CA SER A 95 19.28 -1.10 -8.74
C SER A 95 19.39 -0.14 -9.92
#